data_AF-A0A257JIF2-F1
#
_entry.id   AF-A0A257JIF2-F1
#
_cell.length_a   1.000
_cell.length_b   1.000
_cell.length_c   1.000
_cell.angle_alpha   90.00
_cell.angle_beta   90.00
_cell.angle_gamma   90.00
#
_symmetry.space_group_name_H-M   'P 1'
#
loop_
_entity.id
_entity.type
_entity.pdbx_description
1 polymer ?
#
loop_
_entity_poly.entity_id
_entity_poly.type
_entity_poly.pdbx_seq_one_letter_code
_entity_poly.pdbx_strand_id
1 'polypeptide(L)'
;MHPMIEFLTLLDPSPAATFNIETFTDVPKGVPKPEPDPLCRRYATLPLAGVVRIIGDLDSLNAAGAAVYVAVNQCAGNRSKDNVTRIRGVHADFDGVPPCTLEAVRERLEPTIEVQSSTPDRCHFYWLLEEGEEMSAGIAEQINRGLVELGADRAATDVSRLLRLPGFRHMKYREGRPTHGC
;
A
#
# COMPACT_ATOMS: atom_id res chain seq x y z
N MET A 1 15.16 11.13 7.54
CA MET A 1 14.80 9.72 7.27
C MET A 1 13.74 9.73 6.17
N HIS A 2 13.80 8.84 5.19
CA HIS A 2 12.85 8.84 4.06
C HIS A 2 11.47 8.33 4.53
N PRO A 3 10.32 8.94 4.16
CA PRO A 3 8.99 8.54 4.67
C PRO A 3 8.66 7.06 4.46
N MET A 4 9.08 6.50 3.32
CA MET A 4 9.01 5.06 3.07
C MET A 4 9.69 4.21 4.14
N ILE A 5 10.89 4.58 4.59
CA ILE A 5 11.64 3.82 5.60
C ILE A 5 10.94 3.89 6.96
N GLU A 6 10.42 5.05 7.32
CA GLU A 6 9.61 5.23 8.53
C GLU A 6 8.36 4.33 8.49
N PHE A 7 7.62 4.36 7.38
CA PHE A 7 6.46 3.49 7.20
C PHE A 7 6.80 2.00 7.28
N LEU A 8 7.87 1.54 6.60
CA LEU A 8 8.24 0.13 6.64
C LEU A 8 8.71 -0.30 8.03
N THR A 9 9.35 0.59 8.79
CA THR A 9 9.76 0.34 10.18
C THR A 9 8.55 0.22 11.10
N LEU A 10 7.51 1.04 10.90
CA LEU A 10 6.25 0.92 11.61
C LEU A 10 5.48 -0.36 11.21
N LEU A 11 5.52 -0.70 9.92
CA LEU A 11 4.83 -1.88 9.38
C LEU A 11 5.40 -3.19 9.95
N ASP A 12 6.72 -3.26 10.09
CA ASP A 12 7.39 -4.40 10.73
C ASP A 12 8.75 -3.97 11.29
N PRO A 13 8.85 -3.75 12.62
CA PRO A 13 10.11 -3.33 13.24
C PRO A 13 11.12 -4.47 13.37
N SER A 14 10.76 -5.71 13.04
CA SER A 14 11.65 -6.86 13.16
C SER A 14 12.87 -6.71 12.24
N PRO A 15 14.09 -7.00 12.73
CA PRO A 15 15.28 -7.00 11.88
C PRO A 15 15.26 -8.11 10.81
N ALA A 16 14.41 -9.14 11.02
CA ALA A 16 14.19 -10.21 10.05
C ALA A 16 13.06 -9.90 9.05
N ALA A 17 12.39 -8.75 9.19
CA ALA A 17 11.32 -8.35 8.30
C ALA A 17 11.81 -8.20 6.87
N THR A 18 11.01 -8.69 5.92
CA THR A 18 11.26 -8.53 4.50
C THR A 18 10.05 -7.97 3.78
N PHE A 19 10.30 -7.15 2.76
CA PHE A 19 9.26 -6.40 2.06
C PHE A 19 9.26 -6.74 0.58
N ASN A 20 8.05 -6.82 0.02
CA ASN A 20 7.83 -6.91 -1.40
C ASN A 20 7.42 -5.53 -1.91
N ILE A 21 8.24 -4.95 -2.79
CA ILE A 21 7.99 -3.66 -3.43
C ILE A 21 7.81 -3.90 -4.92
N GLU A 22 6.73 -3.37 -5.47
CA GLU A 22 6.45 -3.46 -6.91
C GLU A 22 6.19 -2.05 -7.47
N THR A 23 6.62 -1.85 -8.71
CA THR A 23 6.41 -0.60 -9.45
C THR A 23 5.67 -0.88 -10.74
N PHE A 24 4.83 0.06 -11.17
CA PHE A 24 4.06 -0.02 -12.41
C PHE A 24 3.86 1.36 -13.01
N THR A 25 3.71 1.47 -14.31
CA THR A 25 3.30 2.74 -14.94
C THR A 25 1.97 3.21 -14.35
N ASP A 26 1.94 4.44 -13.80
CA ASP A 26 0.78 5.00 -13.12
C ASP A 26 -0.04 5.86 -14.09
N VAL A 27 -1.09 5.26 -14.66
CA VAL A 27 -2.01 5.94 -15.57
C VAL A 27 -3.38 6.17 -14.90
N PRO A 28 -4.15 7.19 -15.33
CA PRO A 28 -5.53 7.37 -14.91
C PRO A 28 -6.39 6.11 -15.10
N LYS A 29 -7.46 6.00 -14.30
CA LYS A 29 -8.43 4.91 -14.43
C LYS A 29 -9.05 4.95 -15.83
N GLY A 30 -9.12 3.80 -16.51
CA GLY A 30 -9.65 3.66 -17.86
C GLY A 30 -8.62 3.87 -18.98
N VAL A 31 -7.41 4.35 -18.67
CA VAL A 31 -6.31 4.41 -19.64
C VAL A 31 -5.60 3.04 -19.68
N PRO A 32 -5.39 2.46 -20.87
CA PRO A 32 -4.63 1.21 -20.99
C PRO A 32 -3.21 1.37 -20.46
N LYS A 33 -2.75 0.37 -19.70
CA LYS A 33 -1.35 0.29 -19.27
C LYS A 33 -0.48 -0.18 -20.45
N PRO A 34 0.78 0.30 -20.54
CA PRO A 34 1.71 -0.19 -21.56
C PRO A 34 1.98 -1.69 -21.40
N GLU A 35 2.11 -2.39 -22.52
CA GLU A 35 2.45 -3.82 -22.58
C GLU A 35 3.57 -4.05 -23.61
N PRO A 36 4.78 -4.49 -23.19
CA PRO A 36 5.20 -4.69 -21.80
C PRO A 36 5.29 -3.36 -21.03
N ASP A 37 5.05 -3.39 -19.71
CA ASP A 37 5.16 -2.20 -18.86
C ASP A 37 6.66 -1.88 -18.61
N PRO A 38 7.21 -0.79 -19.19
CA PRO A 38 8.65 -0.50 -19.11
C PRO A 38 9.09 -0.12 -17.69
N LEU A 39 8.14 0.34 -16.86
CA LEU A 39 8.36 0.76 -15.48
C LEU A 39 8.02 -0.35 -14.48
N CYS A 40 7.68 -1.55 -14.95
CA CYS A 40 7.44 -2.68 -14.07
C CYS A 40 8.75 -3.19 -13.47
N ARG A 41 8.87 -3.12 -12.14
CA ARG A 41 9.93 -3.79 -11.37
C ARG A 41 9.30 -4.50 -10.18
N ARG A 42 9.84 -5.67 -9.86
CA ARG A 42 9.44 -6.46 -8.68
C ARG A 42 10.67 -6.73 -7.84
N TYR A 43 10.65 -6.23 -6.61
CA TYR A 43 11.66 -6.48 -5.60
C TYR A 43 11.05 -7.38 -4.54
N ALA A 44 11.49 -8.62 -4.50
CA ALA A 44 10.98 -9.63 -3.59
C ALA A 44 11.85 -9.73 -2.33
N THR A 45 11.21 -9.98 -1.18
CA THR A 45 11.89 -10.36 0.07
C THR A 45 13.05 -9.45 0.46
N LEU A 46 12.92 -8.14 0.26
CA LEU A 46 13.98 -7.20 0.61
C LEU A 46 14.00 -6.93 2.11
N PRO A 47 15.13 -7.15 2.81
CA PRO A 47 15.29 -6.60 4.16
C PRO A 47 15.33 -5.07 4.09
N LEU A 48 15.05 -4.37 5.19
CA LEU A 48 15.02 -2.90 5.24
C LEU A 48 16.32 -2.26 4.70
N ALA A 49 17.48 -2.83 5.02
CA ALA A 49 18.77 -2.38 4.50
C ALA A 49 18.90 -2.54 2.97
N GLY A 50 18.25 -3.56 2.39
CA GLY A 50 18.14 -3.73 0.94
C GLY A 50 17.22 -2.69 0.31
N VAL A 51 16.12 -2.36 0.97
CA VAL A 51 15.21 -1.28 0.53
C VAL A 51 15.94 0.07 0.50
N VAL A 52 16.74 0.39 1.53
CA VAL A 52 17.56 1.61 1.57
C VAL A 52 18.47 1.74 0.35
N ARG A 53 19.05 0.63 -0.13
CA ARG A 53 19.97 0.63 -1.28
C ARG A 53 19.28 0.93 -2.60
N ILE A 54 17.98 0.66 -2.73
CA ILE A 54 17.22 0.85 -3.97
C ILE A 54 16.40 2.14 -3.98
N ILE A 55 16.47 2.99 -2.95
CA ILE A 55 15.70 4.25 -2.88
C ILE A 55 15.90 5.10 -4.15
N GLY A 56 17.15 5.28 -4.58
CA GLY A 56 17.44 6.09 -5.78
C GLY A 56 16.87 5.52 -7.08
N ASP A 57 16.77 4.19 -7.18
CA ASP A 57 16.12 3.53 -8.32
C ASP A 57 14.61 3.74 -8.28
N LEU A 58 13.99 3.63 -7.10
CA LEU A 58 12.56 3.88 -6.91
C LEU A 58 12.19 5.34 -7.20
N ASP A 59 13.03 6.30 -6.78
CA ASP A 59 12.86 7.72 -7.10
C ASP A 59 12.95 7.97 -8.62
N SER A 60 13.91 7.33 -9.29
CA SER A 60 14.07 7.42 -10.74
C SER A 60 12.88 6.85 -11.49
N LEU A 61 12.36 5.70 -11.04
CA LEU A 61 11.15 5.09 -11.59
C LEU A 61 9.91 5.96 -11.35
N ASN A 62 9.76 6.51 -10.13
CA ASN A 62 8.64 7.39 -9.81
C ASN A 62 8.68 8.67 -10.65
N ALA A 63 9.86 9.28 -10.82
CA ALA A 63 10.06 10.43 -11.69
C ALA A 63 9.72 10.12 -13.17
N ALA A 64 9.99 8.90 -13.62
CA ALA A 64 9.61 8.43 -14.96
C ALA A 64 8.10 8.17 -15.13
N GLY A 65 7.32 8.15 -14.04
CA GLY A 65 5.87 7.94 -14.07
C GLY A 65 5.39 6.66 -13.40
N ALA A 66 6.26 5.95 -12.66
CA ALA A 66 5.86 4.75 -11.94
C ALA A 66 5.13 5.07 -10.64
N ALA A 67 4.12 4.30 -10.29
CA ALA A 67 3.64 4.20 -8.92
C ALA A 67 4.45 3.13 -8.19
N VAL A 68 4.79 3.42 -6.94
CA VAL A 68 5.52 2.50 -6.05
C VAL A 68 4.55 1.92 -5.03
N TYR A 69 4.54 0.60 -4.91
CA TYR A 69 3.64 -0.15 -4.05
C TYR A 69 4.39 -1.10 -3.13
N VAL A 70 3.74 -1.48 -2.05
CA VAL A 70 4.23 -2.47 -1.09
C VAL A 70 3.14 -3.48 -0.76
N ALA A 71 3.55 -4.74 -0.55
CA ALA A 71 2.67 -5.74 0.05
C ALA A 71 2.65 -5.55 1.57
N VAL A 72 1.45 -5.46 2.15
CA VAL A 72 1.29 -5.29 3.61
C VAL A 72 1.86 -6.49 4.35
N ASN A 73 1.47 -7.69 3.93
CA ASN A 73 1.86 -8.94 4.57
C ASN A 73 3.17 -9.48 3.98
N GLN A 74 3.91 -10.22 4.81
CA GLN A 74 5.20 -10.78 4.39
C GLN A 74 4.98 -11.94 3.43
N CYS A 75 5.77 -11.96 2.34
CA CYS A 75 5.77 -13.06 1.39
C CYS A 75 7.14 -13.74 1.32
N ALA A 76 7.17 -15.02 0.96
CA ALA A 76 8.38 -15.71 0.52
C ALA A 76 8.49 -15.64 -1.01
N GLY A 77 9.57 -15.03 -1.52
CA GLY A 77 9.74 -14.79 -2.94
C GLY A 77 8.78 -13.73 -3.49
N ASN A 78 8.34 -13.90 -4.73
CA ASN A 78 7.44 -12.95 -5.38
C ASN A 78 6.08 -12.91 -4.70
N ARG A 79 5.47 -11.73 -4.59
CA ARG A 79 4.15 -11.57 -3.97
C ARG A 79 3.08 -12.34 -4.75
N SER A 80 2.41 -13.24 -4.05
CA SER A 80 1.18 -13.94 -4.45
C SER A 80 0.45 -14.36 -3.17
N LYS A 81 -0.82 -14.77 -3.26
CA LYS A 81 -1.55 -15.30 -2.10
C LYS A 81 -0.84 -16.52 -1.49
N ASP A 82 -0.39 -17.44 -2.35
CA ASP A 82 0.27 -18.69 -1.92
C ASP A 82 1.62 -18.43 -1.24
N ASN A 83 2.26 -17.31 -1.58
CA ASN A 83 3.55 -16.94 -1.02
C ASN A 83 3.42 -16.11 0.27
N VAL A 84 2.22 -15.74 0.73
CA VAL A 84 2.07 -15.02 2.01
C VAL A 84 2.46 -15.95 3.16
N THR A 85 3.53 -15.61 3.87
CA THR A 85 4.06 -16.42 4.98
C THR A 85 3.72 -15.88 6.35
N ARG A 86 3.42 -14.58 6.47
CA ARG A 86 3.07 -13.96 7.74
C ARG A 86 2.09 -12.81 7.52
N ILE A 87 0.99 -12.84 8.25
CA ILE A 87 0.08 -11.71 8.37
C ILE A 87 0.65 -10.73 9.39
N ARG A 88 0.92 -9.50 8.96
CA ARG A 88 1.31 -8.39 9.85
C ARG A 88 0.11 -7.70 10.45
N GLY A 89 -1.01 -7.76 9.75
CA GLY A 89 -2.24 -7.09 10.12
C GLY A 89 -3.24 -7.05 8.98
N VAL A 90 -4.26 -6.23 9.19
CA VAL A 90 -5.35 -5.97 8.24
C VAL A 90 -5.23 -4.55 7.70
N HIS A 91 -5.86 -4.28 6.57
CA HIS A 91 -5.75 -2.99 5.90
C HIS A 91 -7.06 -2.60 5.22
N ALA A 92 -7.26 -1.29 5.08
CA ALA A 92 -8.34 -0.71 4.31
C ALA A 92 -7.83 0.43 3.44
N ASP A 93 -8.23 0.43 2.17
CA ASP A 93 -8.01 1.53 1.23
C ASP A 93 -9.30 2.36 1.16
N PHE A 94 -9.31 3.53 1.77
CA PHE A 94 -10.43 4.46 1.73
C PHE A 94 -10.17 5.51 0.65
N ASP A 95 -10.68 5.26 -0.56
CA ASP A 95 -10.55 6.16 -1.70
C ASP A 95 -11.88 6.89 -1.99
N GLY A 96 -11.93 8.20 -1.70
CA GLY A 96 -13.10 9.04 -2.00
C GLY A 96 -14.23 8.89 -0.99
N VAL A 97 -13.88 8.61 0.27
CA VAL A 97 -14.83 8.47 1.38
C VAL A 97 -15.03 9.82 2.07
N PRO A 98 -16.26 10.19 2.48
CA PRO A 98 -16.50 11.46 3.16
C PRO A 98 -15.65 11.60 4.44
N PRO A 99 -15.10 12.78 4.75
CA PRO A 99 -14.28 12.98 5.95
C PRO A 99 -14.98 12.56 7.24
N CYS A 100 -16.29 12.80 7.37
CA CYS A 100 -17.06 12.39 8.55
C CYS A 100 -17.10 10.87 8.74
N THR A 101 -17.09 10.09 7.65
CA THR A 101 -17.01 8.63 7.71
C THR A 101 -15.61 8.20 8.14
N LEU A 102 -14.56 8.84 7.63
CA LEU A 102 -13.19 8.56 8.06
C LEU A 102 -13.00 8.83 9.56
N GLU A 103 -13.50 9.96 10.06
CA GLU A 103 -13.47 10.26 11.50
C GLU A 103 -14.21 9.20 12.32
N ALA A 104 -15.42 8.81 11.89
CA ALA A 104 -16.19 7.78 12.59
C ALA A 104 -15.47 6.41 12.61
N VAL A 105 -14.72 6.08 11.55
CA VAL A 105 -13.88 4.88 11.52
C VAL A 105 -12.71 5.02 12.50
N ARG A 106 -12.01 6.16 12.53
CA ARG A 106 -10.91 6.40 13.48
C ARG A 106 -11.36 6.30 14.94
N GLU A 107 -12.51 6.89 15.26
CA GLU A 107 -13.07 6.85 16.62
C GLU A 107 -13.48 5.42 17.03
N ARG A 108 -13.97 4.61 16.09
CA ARG A 108 -14.42 3.25 16.37
C ARG A 108 -13.28 2.23 16.38
N LEU A 109 -12.33 2.38 15.47
CA LEU A 109 -11.23 1.45 15.20
C LEU A 109 -9.97 2.27 14.93
N GLU A 110 -9.30 2.69 16.00
CA GLU A 110 -8.07 3.50 15.90
C GLU A 110 -7.01 2.74 15.07
N PRO A 111 -6.55 3.30 13.93
CA PRO A 111 -5.57 2.64 13.08
C PRO A 111 -4.17 2.73 13.70
N THR A 112 -3.41 1.63 13.64
CA THR A 112 -2.00 1.60 14.04
C THR A 112 -1.16 2.50 13.14
N ILE A 113 -1.47 2.53 11.84
CA ILE A 113 -0.82 3.40 10.86
C ILE A 113 -1.90 4.02 9.97
N GLU A 114 -1.77 5.32 9.75
CA GLU A 114 -2.54 6.06 8.76
C GLU A 114 -1.62 6.64 7.69
N VAL A 115 -1.94 6.41 6.43
CA VAL A 115 -1.20 6.96 5.28
C VAL A 115 -2.14 7.71 4.35
N GLN A 116 -1.87 8.99 4.12
CA GLN A 116 -2.55 9.75 3.07
C GLN A 116 -1.96 9.39 1.69
N SER A 117 -2.77 8.86 0.78
CA SER A 117 -2.29 8.29 -0.49
C SER A 117 -2.21 9.30 -1.63
N SER A 118 -3.06 10.35 -1.65
CA SER A 118 -2.94 11.46 -2.61
C SER A 118 -3.63 12.75 -2.21
N THR A 119 -4.87 12.68 -1.70
CA THR A 119 -5.63 13.83 -1.19
C THR A 119 -6.18 13.52 0.20
N PRO A 120 -6.64 14.51 0.99
CA PRO A 120 -7.10 14.27 2.37
C PRO A 120 -8.27 13.28 2.51
N ASP A 121 -9.03 13.07 1.43
CA ASP A 121 -10.14 12.11 1.31
C ASP A 121 -9.70 10.72 0.81
N ARG A 122 -8.38 10.49 0.70
CA ARG A 122 -7.79 9.26 0.16
C ARG A 122 -6.72 8.76 1.12
N CYS A 123 -7.10 7.84 2.00
CA CYS A 123 -6.25 7.33 3.07
C CYS A 123 -6.20 5.80 3.08
N HIS A 124 -5.07 5.24 3.50
CA HIS A 124 -4.96 3.83 3.85
C HIS A 124 -4.84 3.72 5.36
N PHE A 125 -5.65 2.87 5.96
CA PHE A 125 -5.55 2.51 7.37
C PHE A 125 -5.01 1.09 7.50
N TYR A 126 -4.16 0.90 8.50
CA TYR A 126 -3.56 -0.39 8.83
C TYR A 126 -3.79 -0.66 10.32
N TRP A 127 -4.23 -1.87 10.64
CA TRP A 127 -4.33 -2.36 12.02
C TRP A 127 -3.40 -3.55 12.12
N LEU A 128 -2.27 -3.33 12.79
CA LEU A 128 -1.23 -4.34 12.93
C LEU A 128 -1.51 -5.24 14.12
N LEU A 129 -1.03 -6.47 14.02
CA LEU A 129 -0.96 -7.39 15.13
C LEU A 129 0.12 -6.95 16.11
N GLU A 130 -0.14 -7.19 17.40
CA GLU A 130 0.87 -6.98 18.44
C GLU A 130 1.99 -8.02 18.33
N GLU A 131 3.12 -7.74 18.98
CA GLU A 131 4.24 -8.68 18.99
C GLU A 131 3.83 -10.03 19.62
N GLY A 132 4.06 -11.12 18.87
CA GLY A 132 3.71 -12.47 19.29
C GLY A 132 2.29 -12.92 18.90
N GLU A 133 1.44 -12.02 18.38
CA GLU A 133 0.15 -12.40 17.83
C GLU A 133 0.30 -12.98 16.41
N GLU A 134 -0.57 -13.94 16.10
CA GLU A 134 -0.65 -14.57 14.79
C GLU A 134 -2.09 -14.56 14.28
N MET A 135 -2.26 -14.34 12.98
CA MET A 135 -3.54 -14.37 12.32
C MET A 135 -3.43 -15.19 11.03
N SER A 136 -4.43 -16.06 10.79
CA SER A 136 -4.51 -16.76 9.52
C SER A 136 -4.90 -15.80 8.40
N ALA A 137 -4.43 -16.07 7.18
CA ALA A 137 -4.82 -15.31 5.99
C ALA A 137 -6.34 -15.26 5.79
N GLY A 138 -7.05 -16.36 6.08
CA GLY A 138 -8.50 -16.43 5.95
C GLY A 138 -9.24 -15.45 6.87
N ILE A 139 -8.80 -15.33 8.13
CA ILE A 139 -9.37 -14.35 9.08
C ILE A 139 -9.02 -12.93 8.64
N ALA A 140 -7.77 -12.67 8.24
CA ALA A 140 -7.35 -11.35 7.79
C ALA A 140 -8.19 -10.86 6.59
N GLU A 141 -8.43 -11.71 5.59
CA GLU A 141 -9.30 -11.35 4.48
C GLU A 141 -10.77 -11.16 4.90
N GLN A 142 -11.28 -11.94 5.87
CA GLN A 142 -12.64 -11.74 6.39
C GLN A 142 -12.77 -10.37 7.05
N ILE A 143 -11.79 -9.96 7.85
CA ILE A 143 -11.76 -8.64 8.48
C ILE A 143 -11.68 -7.55 7.41
N ASN A 144 -10.75 -7.66 6.45
CA ASN A 144 -10.66 -6.70 5.34
C ASN A 144 -11.98 -6.56 4.56
N ARG A 145 -12.70 -7.67 4.34
CA ARG A 145 -14.03 -7.64 3.71
C ARG A 145 -15.08 -6.95 4.58
N GLY A 146 -15.02 -7.09 5.91
CA GLY A 146 -15.89 -6.36 6.83
C GLY A 146 -15.66 -4.85 6.78
N LEU A 147 -14.41 -4.41 6.60
CA LEU A 147 -14.06 -2.99 6.47
C LEU A 147 -14.67 -2.32 5.22
N VAL A 148 -15.09 -3.09 4.22
CA VAL A 148 -15.85 -2.57 3.07
C VAL A 148 -17.16 -1.93 3.50
N GLU A 149 -17.82 -2.47 4.53
CA GLU A 149 -19.07 -1.90 5.05
C GLU A 149 -18.86 -0.52 5.66
N LEU A 150 -17.61 -0.18 6.00
CA LEU A 150 -17.18 1.12 6.49
C LEU A 150 -16.71 2.07 5.36
N GLY A 151 -16.81 1.66 4.10
CA GLY A 151 -16.46 2.46 2.93
C GLY A 151 -15.12 2.12 2.27
N ALA A 152 -14.41 1.07 2.72
CA ALA A 152 -13.17 0.64 2.10
C ALA A 152 -13.39 0.06 0.68
N ASP A 153 -12.38 0.17 -0.19
CA ASP A 153 -12.42 -0.39 -1.54
C ASP A 153 -12.51 -1.93 -1.51
N ARG A 154 -13.58 -2.47 -2.09
CA ARG A 154 -13.80 -3.92 -2.27
C ARG A 154 -12.65 -4.63 -2.98
N ALA A 155 -11.95 -3.94 -3.88
CA ALA A 155 -10.82 -4.50 -4.62
C ALA A 155 -9.56 -4.68 -3.76
N ALA A 156 -9.50 -4.05 -2.58
CA ALA A 156 -8.34 -4.04 -1.69
C ALA A 156 -8.51 -4.96 -0.47
N THR A 157 -9.23 -6.07 -0.61
CA THR A 157 -9.55 -6.97 0.52
C THR A 157 -8.63 -8.18 0.67
N ASP A 158 -7.81 -8.45 -0.34
CA ASP A 158 -6.90 -9.60 -0.38
C ASP A 158 -5.64 -9.42 0.49
N VAL A 159 -5.19 -10.48 1.16
CA VAL A 159 -3.97 -10.43 2.01
C VAL A 159 -2.68 -10.18 1.23
N SER A 160 -2.65 -10.47 -0.07
CA SER A 160 -1.53 -10.19 -0.96
C SER A 160 -1.68 -8.86 -1.70
N ARG A 161 -2.58 -7.97 -1.26
CA ARG A 161 -2.82 -6.68 -1.91
C ARG A 161 -1.59 -5.77 -1.83
N LEU A 162 -1.39 -5.03 -2.92
CA LEU A 162 -0.43 -3.95 -3.02
C LEU A 162 -1.12 -2.61 -2.72
N LEU A 163 -0.55 -1.84 -1.79
CA LEU A 163 -0.97 -0.48 -1.45
C LEU A 163 0.17 0.51 -1.76
N ARG A 164 -0.18 1.78 -2.02
CA ARG A 164 0.85 2.78 -2.36
C ARG A 164 1.79 2.97 -1.17
N LEU A 165 3.08 2.94 -1.46
CA LEU A 165 4.13 3.17 -0.48
C LEU A 165 4.32 4.69 -0.31
N PRO A 166 4.30 5.23 0.92
CA PRO A 166 4.46 6.66 1.15
C PRO A 166 5.88 7.12 0.80
N GLY A 167 6.02 8.41 0.49
CA GLY A 167 7.28 9.03 0.06
C GLY A 167 7.45 9.18 -1.45
N PHE A 168 6.49 8.72 -2.25
CA PHE A 168 6.51 8.84 -3.72
C PHE A 168 5.35 9.67 -4.26
N ARG A 169 5.54 10.31 -5.40
CA ARG A 169 4.52 11.14 -6.06
C ARG A 169 3.43 10.28 -6.68
N HIS A 170 2.19 10.79 -6.64
CA HIS A 170 1.07 10.18 -7.34
C HIS A 170 1.07 10.60 -8.82
N MET A 171 1.47 9.70 -9.72
CA MET A 171 1.85 10.07 -11.10
C MET A 171 0.68 10.07 -12.10
N LYS A 172 -0.52 9.58 -11.74
CA LYS A 172 -1.69 9.55 -12.65
C LYS A 172 -2.06 10.90 -13.27
N TYR A 173 -1.82 12.02 -12.58
CA TYR A 173 -2.25 13.36 -13.02
C TYR A 173 -1.06 14.29 -13.30
N ARG A 174 0.08 13.75 -13.71
CA ARG A 174 1.32 14.53 -13.94
C ARG A 174 1.17 15.64 -15.00
N GLU A 175 0.21 15.50 -15.91
CA GLU A 175 -0.06 16.46 -17.00
C GLU A 175 -1.19 17.46 -16.65
N GLY A 176 -1.59 17.53 -15.37
CA GLY A 176 -2.70 18.35 -14.91
C GLY A 176 -4.03 17.59 -14.92
N ARG A 177 -4.88 17.82 -13.90
CA ARG A 177 -6.28 17.37 -13.97
C ARG A 177 -6.96 18.15 -15.10
N PRO A 178 -7.79 17.52 -15.95
CA PRO A 178 -8.76 18.30 -16.71
C PRO A 178 -9.61 19.05 -15.68
N THR A 179 -9.51 20.38 -15.68
CA THR A 179 -10.36 21.25 -14.88
C THR A 179 -11.80 20.98 -15.32
N HIS A 180 -12.52 20.15 -14.57
CA HIS A 180 -13.96 20.16 -14.64
C HIS A 180 -14.35 21.43 -13.90
N GLY A 181 -14.75 22.45 -14.67
CA GLY A 181 -15.19 23.73 -14.16
C GLY A 181 -16.31 23.57 -13.14
N CYS A 182 -16.32 24.51 -12.19
CA CYS A 182 -17.34 24.68 -11.15
C CYS A 182 -18.77 24.44 -11.63
#